data_AF-A0A327R868-F1
#
_entry.id   AF-A0A327R868-F1
#
_cell.length_a   1.000
_cell.length_b   1.000
_cell.length_c   1.000
_cell.angle_alpha   90.00
_cell.angle_beta   90.00
_cell.angle_gamma   90.00
#
_symmetry.space_group_name_H-M   'P 1'
#
loop_
_entity.id
_entity.type
_entity.pdbx_description
1 polymer ?
#
loop_
_entity_poly.entity_id
_entity_poly.type
_entity_poly.pdbx_seq_one_letter_code
_entity_poly.pdbx_strand_id
1 'polypeptide(L)'
;MKTLNLLKTVFFIIIISFLSSCNNDDDGVLTTCTTQGLFYDLGVNPQVFIPEANLTTDFFVTSSNGPEVEIYGSGIVFVTTTVNLNQTGNGTLIIGNGPNETVNVSCVATGSMVGDTMRFVFNGVYNGDPITGEFCVTIDVVH
;
A
#
# COMPACT_ATOMS: atom_id res chain seq x y z
N MET A 1 19.40 -35.85 43.08
CA MET A 1 19.88 -35.30 41.79
C MET A 1 18.71 -35.16 40.82
N LYS A 2 17.83 -34.15 40.99
CA LYS A 2 16.64 -33.92 40.13
C LYS A 2 16.17 -32.45 40.10
N THR A 3 17.04 -31.48 40.39
CA THR A 3 16.68 -30.06 40.48
C THR A 3 17.34 -29.16 39.43
N LEU A 4 18.26 -29.69 38.62
CA LEU A 4 19.06 -28.88 37.68
C LEU A 4 18.44 -28.70 36.28
N ASN A 5 17.34 -29.39 35.97
CA ASN A 5 16.68 -29.33 34.66
C ASN A 5 15.46 -28.39 34.62
N LEU A 6 14.91 -28.00 35.76
CA LEU A 6 13.74 -27.11 35.80
C LEU A 6 14.12 -25.65 35.47
N LEU A 7 15.30 -25.20 35.92
CA LEU A 7 15.76 -23.82 35.73
C LEU A 7 16.07 -23.49 34.27
N LYS A 8 16.53 -24.48 33.48
CA LYS A 8 16.81 -24.30 32.04
C LYS A 8 15.54 -24.20 31.19
N THR A 9 14.49 -24.92 31.55
CA THR A 9 13.21 -24.87 30.83
C THR A 9 12.49 -23.54 31.09
N VAL A 10 12.56 -23.00 32.31
CA VAL A 10 11.96 -21.70 32.66
C VAL A 10 12.64 -20.54 31.91
N PHE A 11 13.97 -20.59 31.73
CA PHE A 11 14.70 -19.53 31.02
C PHE A 11 14.35 -19.47 29.52
N PHE A 12 14.05 -20.63 28.90
CA PHE A 12 13.69 -20.69 27.48
C PHE A 12 12.27 -20.15 27.21
N ILE A 13 11.35 -20.31 28.16
CA ILE A 13 9.97 -19.80 28.06
C ILE A 13 9.93 -18.28 28.19
N ILE A 14 10.81 -17.69 29.02
CA ILE A 14 10.89 -16.24 29.23
C ILE A 14 11.44 -15.51 27.99
N ILE A 15 12.34 -16.14 27.21
CA ILE A 15 12.92 -15.52 26.00
C ILE A 15 11.91 -15.50 24.84
N ILE A 16 10.99 -16.46 24.78
CA ILE A 16 9.95 -16.53 23.74
C ILE A 16 8.85 -15.48 23.96
N SER A 17 8.55 -15.10 25.20
CA SER A 17 7.53 -14.10 25.51
C SER A 17 7.95 -12.64 25.27
N PHE A 18 9.22 -12.38 24.94
CA PHE A 18 9.67 -11.05 24.48
C PHE A 18 9.63 -10.88 22.94
N LEU A 19 9.35 -11.94 22.18
CA LEU A 19 9.27 -11.87 20.71
C LEU A 19 7.84 -11.72 20.18
N SER A 20 6.84 -11.64 21.05
CA SER A 20 5.44 -11.43 20.68
C SER A 20 4.85 -10.20 21.34
N SER A 21 5.51 -9.04 21.22
CA SER A 21 4.80 -7.76 21.33
C SER A 21 4.02 -7.52 20.03
N CYS A 22 3.05 -8.39 19.75
CA CYS A 22 1.95 -8.00 18.89
C CYS A 22 1.08 -7.07 19.74
N ASN A 23 1.42 -5.78 19.72
CA ASN A 23 0.52 -4.73 20.14
C ASN A 23 -0.65 -4.75 19.17
N ASN A 24 -1.70 -5.52 19.49
CA ASN A 24 -2.90 -5.65 18.66
C ASN A 24 -3.96 -4.62 19.11
N ASP A 25 -3.49 -3.45 19.52
CA ASP A 25 -4.29 -2.38 20.12
C ASP A 25 -3.74 -1.04 19.62
N ASP A 26 -3.77 -0.85 18.31
CA ASP A 26 -3.51 0.44 17.70
C ASP A 26 -4.75 0.89 16.94
N ASP A 27 -5.44 1.84 17.57
CA ASP A 27 -6.42 2.75 16.99
C ASP A 27 -5.77 3.71 15.95
N GLY A 28 -4.60 3.35 15.44
CA GLY A 28 -3.85 4.08 14.43
C GLY A 28 -4.13 3.50 13.06
N VAL A 29 -4.76 4.30 12.20
CA VAL A 29 -4.63 4.10 10.74
C VAL A 29 -3.14 3.98 10.47
N LEU A 30 -2.68 2.77 10.14
CA LEU A 30 -1.26 2.51 9.92
C LEU A 30 -0.78 3.44 8.79
N THR A 31 -0.03 4.47 9.11
CA THR A 31 0.59 5.35 8.11
C THR A 31 1.82 4.69 7.46
N THR A 32 2.23 3.54 8.00
CA THR A 32 3.38 2.77 7.53
C THR A 32 2.95 1.62 6.62
N CYS A 33 3.68 1.52 5.52
CA CYS A 33 3.59 0.44 4.56
C CYS A 33 4.19 -0.85 5.13
N THR A 34 3.39 -1.90 5.30
CA THR A 34 3.89 -3.21 5.76
C THR A 34 4.43 -4.05 4.61
N THR A 35 3.86 -3.92 3.40
CA THR A 35 4.33 -4.57 2.17
C THR A 35 4.21 -3.59 1.01
N GLN A 36 5.30 -3.33 0.31
CA GLN A 36 5.31 -2.39 -0.82
C GLN A 36 4.84 -3.05 -2.11
N GLY A 37 3.96 -2.35 -2.83
CA GLY A 37 3.39 -2.74 -4.10
C GLY A 37 1.91 -2.37 -4.21
N LEU A 38 1.22 -3.03 -5.13
CA LEU A 38 -0.22 -2.94 -5.32
C LEU A 38 -0.89 -4.23 -4.88
N PHE A 39 -1.94 -4.10 -4.06
CA PHE A 39 -2.92 -5.14 -3.80
C PHE A 39 -4.27 -4.71 -4.36
N TYR A 40 -4.97 -5.58 -5.09
CA TYR A 40 -6.36 -5.31 -5.47
C TYR A 40 -7.21 -6.58 -5.57
N ASP A 41 -8.52 -6.39 -5.43
CA ASP A 41 -9.55 -7.41 -5.50
C ASP A 41 -10.67 -6.96 -6.45
N LEU A 42 -11.12 -7.87 -7.32
CA LEU A 42 -12.24 -7.68 -8.26
C LEU A 42 -13.53 -8.37 -7.76
N GLY A 43 -13.64 -8.69 -6.48
CA GLY A 43 -14.83 -9.23 -5.83
C GLY A 43 -15.16 -10.70 -6.12
N VAL A 44 -14.52 -11.31 -7.12
CA VAL A 44 -14.76 -12.71 -7.56
C VAL A 44 -13.50 -13.55 -7.81
N ASN A 45 -12.32 -12.95 -7.72
CA ASN A 45 -11.02 -13.60 -7.99
C ASN A 45 -10.11 -13.58 -6.76
N PRO A 46 -9.05 -14.40 -6.70
CA PRO A 46 -8.04 -14.22 -5.66
C PRO A 46 -7.46 -12.81 -5.74
N GLN A 47 -7.19 -12.23 -4.57
CA GLN A 47 -6.47 -10.96 -4.46
C GLN A 47 -5.19 -11.02 -5.30
N VAL A 48 -4.99 -9.98 -6.12
CA VAL A 48 -3.80 -9.84 -6.94
C VAL A 48 -2.81 -8.97 -6.19
N PHE A 49 -1.57 -9.45 -6.12
CA PHE A 49 -0.44 -8.67 -5.60
C PHE A 49 0.58 -8.44 -6.71
N ILE A 50 0.96 -7.19 -6.88
CA ILE A 50 2.06 -6.77 -7.76
C ILE A 50 3.11 -6.10 -6.86
N PRO A 51 4.33 -6.67 -6.76
CA PRO A 51 5.35 -6.11 -5.89
C PRO A 51 5.87 -4.78 -6.45
N GLU A 52 6.32 -3.91 -5.55
CA GLU A 52 6.87 -2.59 -5.89
C GLU A 52 7.98 -2.64 -6.95
N ALA A 53 8.84 -3.66 -6.91
CA ALA A 53 9.91 -3.84 -7.88
C ALA A 53 9.42 -3.99 -9.34
N ASN A 54 8.12 -4.21 -9.55
CA ASN A 54 7.49 -4.28 -10.86
C ASN A 54 6.58 -3.08 -11.18
N LEU A 55 6.63 -2.05 -10.35
CA LEU A 55 5.95 -0.77 -10.50
C LEU A 55 7.01 0.34 -10.63
N THR A 56 6.55 1.49 -11.10
CA THR A 56 7.31 2.73 -11.12
C THR A 56 6.38 3.85 -10.71
N THR A 57 6.84 4.71 -9.82
CA THR A 57 6.09 5.84 -9.28
C THR A 57 6.76 7.16 -9.63
N ASP A 58 6.06 7.94 -10.46
CA ASP A 58 6.44 9.30 -10.81
C ASP A 58 5.58 10.28 -10.01
N PHE A 59 6.22 11.17 -9.26
CA PHE A 59 5.55 12.25 -8.54
C PHE A 59 5.82 13.59 -9.22
N PHE A 60 4.75 14.25 -9.69
CA PHE A 60 4.82 15.55 -10.32
C PHE A 60 4.48 16.61 -9.28
N VAL A 61 5.45 17.45 -8.90
CA VAL A 61 5.22 18.53 -7.93
C VAL A 61 4.34 19.61 -8.56
N THR A 62 4.50 19.82 -9.87
CA THR A 62 3.69 20.76 -10.65
C THR A 62 3.29 20.15 -11.98
N SER A 63 1.98 19.98 -12.20
CA SER A 63 1.40 19.68 -13.51
C SER A 63 0.31 20.70 -13.86
N SER A 64 -0.30 20.58 -15.05
CA SER A 64 -1.45 21.40 -15.44
C SER A 64 -2.67 21.22 -14.53
N ASN A 65 -2.74 20.12 -13.78
CA ASN A 65 -3.85 19.79 -12.88
C ASN A 65 -3.50 20.02 -11.39
N GLY A 66 -2.31 20.51 -11.09
CA GLY A 66 -1.73 20.55 -9.74
C GLY A 66 -0.74 19.42 -9.51
N PRO A 67 -0.34 19.17 -8.25
CA PRO A 67 0.50 18.02 -7.93
C PRO A 67 -0.25 16.70 -8.22
N GLU A 68 0.44 15.74 -8.82
CA GLU A 68 -0.15 14.45 -9.20
C GLU A 68 0.88 13.32 -9.10
N VAL A 69 0.37 12.10 -8.97
CA VAL A 69 1.17 10.88 -8.96
C VAL A 69 0.72 9.97 -10.09
N GLU A 70 1.69 9.36 -10.77
CA GLU A 70 1.49 8.30 -11.74
C GLU A 70 2.20 7.04 -11.25
N ILE A 71 1.48 5.93 -11.15
CA ILE A 71 2.01 4.61 -10.79
C ILE A 71 1.74 3.67 -11.96
N TYR A 72 2.78 3.08 -12.54
CA TYR A 72 2.64 2.22 -13.71
C TYR A 72 3.61 1.04 -13.69
N GLY A 73 3.26 -0.03 -14.40
CA GLY A 73 4.07 -1.25 -14.48
C GLY A 73 3.22 -2.51 -14.37
N SER A 74 3.72 -3.63 -14.87
CA SER A 74 2.99 -4.92 -14.87
C SER A 74 1.58 -4.86 -15.48
N GLY A 75 1.36 -3.97 -16.45
CA GLY A 75 0.06 -3.74 -17.07
C GLY A 75 -0.88 -2.86 -16.25
N ILE A 76 -0.44 -2.25 -15.15
CA ILE A 76 -1.19 -1.27 -14.40
C ILE A 76 -0.78 0.13 -14.85
N VAL A 77 -1.77 1.04 -14.92
CA VAL A 77 -1.56 2.48 -14.91
C VAL A 77 -2.56 3.09 -13.93
N PHE A 78 -2.08 3.88 -13.00
CA PHE A 78 -2.87 4.62 -12.03
C PHE A 78 -2.42 6.06 -11.97
N VAL A 79 -3.37 7.00 -12.04
CA VAL A 79 -3.10 8.44 -11.99
C VAL A 79 -4.06 9.12 -11.03
N THR A 80 -3.55 9.97 -10.14
CA THR A 80 -4.41 10.78 -9.26
C THR A 80 -3.75 12.09 -8.85
N THR A 81 -4.58 13.12 -8.65
CA THR A 81 -4.20 14.40 -8.01
C THR A 81 -4.50 14.39 -6.50
N THR A 82 -4.98 13.27 -5.97
CA THR A 82 -5.28 13.07 -4.55
C THR A 82 -3.99 12.74 -3.80
N VAL A 83 -3.09 13.72 -3.66
CA VAL A 83 -1.71 13.49 -3.17
C VAL A 83 -1.44 14.04 -1.77
N ASN A 84 -2.35 14.84 -1.20
CA ASN A 84 -2.19 15.33 0.17
C ASN A 84 -2.71 14.31 1.19
N LEU A 85 -2.05 14.24 2.35
CA LEU A 85 -2.46 13.35 3.44
C LEU A 85 -3.93 13.56 3.83
N ASN A 86 -4.67 12.45 3.96
CA ASN A 86 -6.11 12.40 4.27
C ASN A 86 -7.02 13.03 3.21
N GLN A 87 -6.49 13.39 2.05
CA GLN A 87 -7.31 13.85 0.93
C GLN A 87 -8.05 12.65 0.31
N THR A 88 -9.31 12.88 -0.02
CA THR A 88 -10.11 11.98 -0.86
C THR A 88 -10.39 12.65 -2.19
N GLY A 89 -10.44 11.88 -3.26
CA GLY A 89 -10.71 12.36 -4.60
C GLY A 89 -10.90 11.21 -5.56
N ASN A 90 -10.59 11.47 -6.83
CA ASN A 90 -10.69 10.46 -7.88
C ASN A 90 -9.31 10.12 -8.43
N GLY A 91 -9.19 8.94 -8.99
CA GLY A 91 -8.07 8.52 -9.81
C GLY A 91 -8.55 7.78 -11.05
N THR A 92 -7.67 7.68 -12.03
CA THR A 92 -7.86 6.84 -13.22
C THR A 92 -7.09 5.56 -13.01
N LEU A 93 -7.71 4.40 -13.27
CA LEU A 93 -7.09 3.09 -13.20
C LEU A 93 -7.26 2.34 -14.52
N ILE A 94 -6.18 1.70 -14.96
CA ILE A 94 -6.13 0.79 -16.11
C ILE A 94 -5.46 -0.50 -15.66
N ILE A 95 -6.05 -1.64 -16.01
CA ILE A 95 -5.52 -2.98 -15.73
C ILE A 95 -5.37 -3.76 -17.04
N GLY A 96 -4.15 -4.19 -17.35
CA GLY A 96 -3.77 -4.81 -18.62
C GLY A 96 -4.04 -3.88 -19.80
N ASN A 97 -4.82 -4.37 -20.76
CA ASN A 97 -5.33 -3.59 -21.90
C ASN A 97 -6.82 -3.23 -21.72
N GLY A 98 -7.30 -3.16 -20.47
CA GLY A 98 -8.68 -2.85 -20.16
C GLY A 98 -9.02 -1.36 -20.34
N PRO A 99 -10.27 -0.97 -20.06
CA PRO A 99 -10.69 0.43 -20.15
C PRO A 99 -10.04 1.29 -19.06
N ASN A 100 -10.09 2.59 -19.29
CA ASN A 100 -9.83 3.61 -18.27
C ASN A 100 -11.06 3.72 -17.37
N GLU A 101 -10.90 3.44 -16.09
CA GLU A 101 -11.98 3.51 -15.11
C GLU A 101 -11.66 4.54 -14.03
N THR A 102 -12.68 5.27 -13.60
CA THR A 102 -12.56 6.22 -12.50
C THR A 102 -12.78 5.48 -11.19
N VAL A 103 -11.82 5.59 -10.27
CA VAL A 103 -11.90 5.04 -8.90
C VAL A 103 -11.90 6.16 -7.87
N ASN A 104 -12.58 5.96 -6.75
CA ASN A 104 -12.45 6.82 -5.58
C ASN A 104 -11.13 6.50 -4.90
N VAL A 105 -10.36 7.54 -4.55
CA VAL A 105 -9.02 7.42 -3.96
C VAL A 105 -8.97 8.16 -2.63
N SER A 106 -8.27 7.57 -1.67
CA SER A 106 -7.89 8.22 -0.40
C SER A 106 -6.37 8.14 -0.24
N CYS A 107 -5.72 9.27 -0.02
CA CYS A 107 -4.29 9.32 0.31
C CYS A 107 -4.11 9.13 1.82
N VAL A 108 -3.45 8.03 2.20
CA VAL A 108 -3.28 7.61 3.60
C VAL A 108 -1.86 7.88 4.10
N ALA A 109 -0.89 7.92 3.19
CA ALA A 109 0.46 8.41 3.44
C ALA A 109 0.96 9.14 2.21
N THR A 110 1.76 10.19 2.40
CA THR A 110 2.29 11.02 1.33
C THR A 110 3.77 11.29 1.54
N GLY A 111 4.46 11.55 0.43
CA GLY A 111 5.87 11.85 0.32
C GLY A 111 6.07 12.92 -0.75
N SER A 112 7.28 13.49 -0.82
CA SER A 112 7.58 14.54 -1.82
C SER A 112 8.94 14.41 -2.47
N MET A 113 9.73 13.40 -2.07
CA MET A 113 11.06 13.15 -2.59
C MET A 113 11.22 11.69 -3.02
N VAL A 114 12.19 11.45 -3.91
CA VAL A 114 12.59 10.09 -4.28
C VAL A 114 12.97 9.30 -3.03
N GLY A 115 12.44 8.08 -2.91
CA GLY A 115 12.60 7.23 -1.74
C GLY A 115 11.51 7.37 -0.69
N ASP A 116 10.72 8.46 -0.71
CA ASP A 116 9.58 8.59 0.19
C ASP A 116 8.47 7.59 -0.19
N THR A 117 7.69 7.20 0.81
CA THR A 117 6.56 6.29 0.62
C THR A 117 5.27 7.07 0.40
N MET A 118 4.46 6.64 -0.55
CA MET A 118 3.08 7.07 -0.71
C MET A 118 2.14 5.87 -0.57
N ARG A 119 0.97 6.10 0.06
CA ARG A 119 -0.06 5.07 0.24
C ARG A 119 -1.41 5.59 -0.18
N PHE A 120 -2.06 4.86 -1.08
CA PHE A 120 -3.39 5.18 -1.61
C PHE A 120 -4.30 3.98 -1.43
N VAL A 121 -5.47 4.19 -0.85
CA VAL A 121 -6.55 3.20 -0.85
C VAL A 121 -7.58 3.63 -1.88
N PHE A 122 -8.09 2.69 -2.68
CA PHE A 122 -9.08 2.99 -3.68
C PHE A 122 -10.21 1.96 -3.74
N ASN A 123 -11.34 2.40 -4.27
CA ASN A 123 -12.49 1.55 -4.58
C ASN A 123 -13.27 2.09 -5.78
N GLY A 124 -14.04 1.24 -6.44
CA GLY A 124 -14.88 1.63 -7.56
C GLY A 124 -15.50 0.44 -8.27
N VAL A 125 -15.68 0.58 -9.58
CA VAL A 125 -16.14 -0.48 -10.46
C VAL A 125 -15.16 -0.58 -11.63
N TYR A 126 -14.74 -1.80 -11.98
CA TYR A 126 -13.86 -2.08 -13.10
C TYR A 126 -14.50 -3.14 -13.99
N ASN A 127 -14.76 -2.83 -15.28
CA ASN A 127 -15.46 -3.73 -16.21
C ASN A 127 -16.83 -4.25 -15.68
N GLY A 128 -17.51 -3.47 -14.85
CA GLY A 128 -18.80 -3.83 -14.26
C GLY A 128 -18.73 -4.61 -12.95
N ASP A 129 -17.53 -5.02 -12.51
CA ASP A 129 -17.31 -5.69 -11.23
C ASP A 129 -16.78 -4.70 -10.18
N PRO A 130 -17.14 -4.83 -8.89
CA PRO A 130 -16.58 -3.98 -7.85
C PRO A 130 -15.08 -4.23 -7.70
N ILE A 131 -14.32 -3.14 -7.57
CA ILE A 131 -12.88 -3.18 -7.32
C ILE A 131 -12.56 -2.47 -6.01
N THR A 132 -11.67 -3.07 -5.22
CA THR A 132 -10.98 -2.40 -4.11
C THR A 132 -9.49 -2.67 -4.20
N GLY A 133 -8.69 -1.76 -3.69
CA GLY A 133 -7.25 -1.98 -3.66
C GLY A 133 -6.48 -0.93 -2.88
N GLU A 134 -5.19 -1.17 -2.80
CA GLU A 134 -4.23 -0.34 -2.10
C GLU A 134 -2.91 -0.30 -2.86
N PHE A 135 -2.44 0.90 -3.14
CA PHE A 135 -1.05 1.17 -3.51
C PHE A 135 -0.27 1.56 -2.27
N CYS A 136 0.91 0.99 -2.12
CA CYS A 136 1.87 1.31 -1.08
C CYS A 136 3.25 1.30 -1.75
N VAL A 137 3.66 2.45 -2.25
CA VAL A 137 4.74 2.56 -3.23
C VAL A 137 5.82 3.54 -2.77
N THR A 138 7.01 3.44 -3.33
CA THR A 138 8.09 4.40 -3.16
C THR A 138 8.15 5.31 -4.37
N ILE A 139 8.34 6.61 -4.15
CA ILE A 139 8.58 7.56 -5.24
C ILE A 139 9.93 7.22 -5.88
N ASP A 140 9.91 6.84 -7.15
CA ASP A 140 11.13 6.56 -7.93
C ASP A 140 11.69 7.82 -8.57
N VAL A 141 10.79 8.71 -9.03
CA VAL A 141 11.14 9.93 -9.75
C VAL A 141 10.28 11.10 -9.29
N VAL A 142 10.88 12.28 -9.19
CA VAL A 142 10.17 13.55 -8.93
C VAL A 142 10.39 14.49 -10.12
N HIS A 143 9.30 15.12 -10.58
CA HIS A 143 9.27 16.08 -11.69
C HIS A 143 8.87 17.48 -11.25
#